data_AF-A0A1M6G2X1-F1
#
_entry.id   AF-A0A1M6G2X1-F1
#
_cell.length_a   1.000
_cell.length_b   1.000
_cell.length_c   1.000
_cell.angle_alpha   90.00
_cell.angle_beta   90.00
_cell.angle_gamma   90.00
#
_symmetry.space_group_name_H-M   'P 1'
#
loop_
_entity.id
_entity.type
_entity.pdbx_description
1 polymer ?
#
loop_
_entity_poly.entity_id
_entity_poly.type
_entity_poly.pdbx_seq_one_letter_code
_entity_poly.pdbx_strand_id
1 'polypeptide(L)'
;MEFQQYYPTYNYQERDIVLAEFEEAQKIANTQSKLYGQLANFLIAFVTVGITLLLKTSDKSTNQAIVVVKDNVIFFDVFLGIIGLVILRYFIELQRTIVINSRKVITLRRMLGLDYGHLQLTIPNWRVEGATNPFVVRLFPGWLKFGSSPFWIIALTLNVFWYFSLPSIEYDIITKYWYVINILITVFYALVFRIQLNETHESFYLSIVKNVSKLLRIKLVKDFEYVLYRAKLSVNEKNRLKYRTHNVEKVLIEIEDSRFNKHNGVDLKSIGRSILSLSKKYRKKKGFLKSGGSTITMQLCRTLLIPSNQNPVRRKIIEMLLSMWYENQFSKADIIAFYLTSVRFEKRINGIILATKYFFPDKEDKAYSNEEAFFLIERLSNISSTYRKERIRNLYKRISDSIELNWEIILNIYDEQERNRRITQYNVYTK
;
A
#
# COMPACT_ATOMS: atom_id res chain seq x y z
N MET A 1 5.18 4.78 17.27
CA MET A 1 4.03 5.51 17.83
C MET A 1 3.03 5.78 16.72
N GLU A 2 1.77 5.59 17.04
CA GLU A 2 0.67 5.22 16.14
C GLU A 2 0.20 6.36 15.23
N PHE A 3 0.54 6.29 13.94
CA PHE A 3 -0.17 7.06 12.90
C PHE A 3 -1.63 6.58 12.70
N GLN A 4 -2.07 5.59 13.48
CA GLN A 4 -3.43 5.03 13.44
C GLN A 4 -4.47 5.88 14.20
N GLN A 5 -4.05 6.93 14.93
CA GLN A 5 -4.93 7.79 15.74
C GLN A 5 -5.77 8.82 14.94
N TYR A 6 -5.56 8.98 13.64
CA TYR A 6 -6.17 10.08 12.87
C TYR A 6 -7.25 9.63 11.87
N TYR A 7 -7.64 8.37 11.93
CA TYR A 7 -8.87 7.89 11.29
C TYR A 7 -9.97 7.94 12.36
N PRO A 8 -11.19 8.40 12.03
CA PRO A 8 -12.32 8.34 12.94
C PRO A 8 -12.63 6.89 13.33
N THR A 9 -12.00 6.42 14.39
CA THR A 9 -12.53 5.34 15.22
C THR A 9 -13.43 5.91 16.31
N TYR A 10 -13.46 7.23 16.45
CA TYR A 10 -14.30 7.98 17.38
C TYR A 10 -15.66 8.27 16.75
N ASN A 11 -16.72 8.00 17.51
CA ASN A 11 -18.08 8.35 17.14
C ASN A 11 -18.34 9.75 17.69
N TYR A 12 -18.33 10.76 16.82
CA TYR A 12 -18.54 12.13 17.24
C TYR A 12 -20.03 12.44 17.32
N GLN A 13 -20.53 12.74 18.53
CA GLN A 13 -21.92 13.18 18.73
C GLN A 13 -22.05 14.71 18.57
N GLU A 14 -20.98 15.46 18.81
CA GLU A 14 -20.99 16.93 18.86
C GLU A 14 -20.25 17.56 17.67
N ARG A 15 -21.00 18.27 16.81
CA ARG A 15 -20.45 18.91 15.60
C ARG A 15 -19.42 20.00 15.91
N ASP A 16 -19.58 20.71 17.02
CA ASP A 16 -18.77 21.88 17.35
C ASP A 16 -17.32 21.52 17.65
N ILE A 17 -17.07 20.39 18.31
CA ILE A 17 -15.69 19.96 18.56
C ILE A 17 -15.01 19.47 17.27
N VAL A 18 -15.76 18.85 16.35
CA VAL A 18 -15.23 18.48 15.02
C VAL A 18 -14.84 19.72 14.22
N LEU A 19 -15.61 20.80 14.33
CA LEU A 19 -15.29 22.10 13.72
C LEU A 19 -14.03 22.70 14.35
N ALA A 20 -13.93 22.73 15.68
CA ALA A 20 -12.75 23.24 16.37
C ALA A 20 -11.47 22.45 16.00
N GLU A 21 -11.56 21.12 15.96
CA GLU A 21 -10.46 20.24 15.57
C GLU A 21 -10.07 20.42 14.09
N PHE A 22 -11.05 20.67 13.21
CA PHE A 22 -10.83 20.99 11.81
C PHE A 22 -10.08 22.31 11.65
N GLU A 23 -10.51 23.37 12.33
CA GLU A 23 -9.87 24.68 12.31
C GLU A 23 -8.43 24.62 12.84
N GLU A 24 -8.21 23.91 13.94
CA GLU A 24 -6.88 23.72 14.52
C GLU A 24 -5.95 22.97 13.55
N ALA A 25 -6.41 21.85 12.98
CA ALA A 25 -5.63 21.08 12.01
C ALA A 25 -5.28 21.92 10.77
N GLN A 26 -6.23 22.73 10.27
CA GLN A 26 -6.00 23.62 9.15
C GLN A 26 -4.98 24.72 9.49
N LYS A 27 -5.11 25.33 10.67
CA LYS A 27 -4.17 26.33 11.17
C LYS A 27 -2.76 25.75 11.28
N ILE A 28 -2.60 24.56 11.83
CA ILE A 28 -1.29 23.88 11.94
C ILE A 28 -0.72 23.62 10.55
N ALA A 29 -1.48 22.99 9.66
CA ALA A 29 -1.00 22.67 8.31
C ALA A 29 -0.51 23.91 7.55
N ASN A 30 -1.29 25.00 7.58
CA ASN A 30 -0.94 26.26 6.93
C ASN A 30 0.27 26.94 7.56
N THR A 31 0.33 26.98 8.89
CA THR A 31 1.45 27.61 9.62
C THR A 31 2.76 26.88 9.35
N GLN A 32 2.74 25.54 9.43
CA GLN A 32 3.91 24.72 9.16
C GLN A 32 4.34 24.78 7.68
N SER A 33 3.39 24.87 6.75
CA SER A 33 3.71 25.04 5.32
C SER A 33 4.38 26.40 5.04
N LYS A 34 3.91 27.48 5.66
CA LYS A 34 4.56 28.80 5.57
C LYS A 34 5.96 28.78 6.17
N LEU A 35 6.11 28.20 7.36
CA LEU A 35 7.41 28.04 8.03
C LEU A 35 8.39 27.25 7.18
N TYR A 36 7.95 26.12 6.62
CA TYR A 36 8.75 25.31 5.69
C TYR A 36 9.26 26.15 4.52
N GLY A 37 8.39 26.95 3.88
CA GLY A 37 8.77 27.81 2.76
C GLY A 37 9.77 28.90 3.14
N GLN A 38 9.55 29.57 4.29
CA GLN A 38 10.47 30.58 4.80
C GLN A 38 11.85 30.00 5.10
N LEU A 39 11.91 28.86 5.78
CA LEU A 39 13.16 28.18 6.10
C LEU A 39 13.89 27.69 4.85
N ALA A 40 13.17 27.18 3.84
CA ALA A 40 13.76 26.80 2.57
C ALA A 40 14.39 28.02 1.88
N ASN A 41 13.73 29.18 1.89
CA ASN A 41 14.28 30.41 1.34
C ASN A 41 15.51 30.91 2.13
N PHE A 42 15.47 30.86 3.45
CA PHE A 42 16.63 31.18 4.30
C PHE A 42 17.81 30.24 4.03
N LEU A 43 17.55 28.95 3.87
CA LEU A 43 18.57 27.96 3.52
C LEU A 43 19.19 28.27 2.15
N ILE A 44 18.39 28.59 1.14
CA ILE A 44 18.90 29.00 -0.18
C ILE A 44 19.79 30.25 -0.03
N ALA A 45 19.30 31.29 0.65
CA ALA A 45 20.06 32.53 0.84
C ALA A 45 21.39 32.28 1.56
N PHE A 46 21.39 31.49 2.63
CA PHE A 46 22.59 31.12 3.38
C PHE A 46 23.59 30.37 2.50
N VAL A 47 23.12 29.41 1.71
CA VAL A 47 23.95 28.65 0.77
C VAL A 47 24.51 29.55 -0.32
N THR A 48 23.71 30.43 -0.91
CA THR A 48 24.16 31.38 -1.93
C THR A 48 25.24 32.31 -1.40
N VAL A 49 25.06 32.86 -0.19
CA VAL A 49 26.08 33.70 0.46
C VAL A 49 27.35 32.89 0.74
N GLY A 50 27.22 31.68 1.28
CA GLY A 50 28.36 30.78 1.54
C GLY A 50 29.17 30.46 0.29
N ILE A 51 28.50 30.07 -0.80
CA ILE A 51 29.15 29.78 -2.09
C ILE A 51 29.79 31.05 -2.68
N THR A 52 29.11 32.20 -2.60
CA THR A 52 29.66 33.48 -3.11
C THR A 52 30.92 33.88 -2.36
N LEU A 53 30.94 33.72 -1.03
CA LEU A 53 32.12 33.96 -0.22
C LEU A 53 33.27 33.01 -0.61
N LEU A 54 32.99 31.72 -0.78
CA LEU A 54 33.99 30.74 -1.25
C LEU A 54 34.56 31.10 -2.62
N LEU A 55 33.71 31.47 -3.58
CA LEU A 55 34.16 31.87 -4.92
C LEU A 55 34.99 33.15 -4.88
N LYS A 56 34.59 34.16 -4.11
CA LYS A 56 35.34 35.41 -3.98
C LYS A 56 36.71 35.20 -3.31
N THR A 57 36.86 34.15 -2.49
CA THR A 57 38.12 33.81 -1.84
C THR A 57 39.14 33.09 -2.75
N SER A 58 38.77 32.64 -3.96
CA SER A 58 39.76 32.11 -4.91
C SER A 58 40.64 33.19 -5.53
N ASP A 59 40.23 34.46 -5.48
CA ASP A 59 40.90 35.55 -6.21
C ASP A 59 41.93 36.33 -5.40
N LYS A 60 41.95 36.30 -4.05
CA LYS A 60 43.00 36.98 -3.25
C LYS A 60 43.32 36.28 -1.93
N SER A 61 44.61 35.95 -1.78
CA SER A 61 45.28 35.52 -0.55
C SER A 61 45.48 36.69 0.42
N THR A 62 44.83 36.67 1.60
CA THR A 62 45.26 37.28 2.90
C THR A 62 44.11 37.41 3.91
N ASN A 63 43.48 36.32 4.32
CA ASN A 63 42.65 36.34 5.55
C ASN A 63 43.06 35.17 6.44
N GLN A 64 43.50 35.45 7.67
CA GLN A 64 43.90 34.43 8.65
C GLN A 64 42.79 33.41 8.95
N ALA A 65 41.52 33.84 8.89
CA ALA A 65 40.36 32.94 8.97
C ALA A 65 40.35 31.87 7.86
N ILE A 66 40.91 32.16 6.68
CA ILE A 66 40.96 31.25 5.54
C ILE A 66 42.02 30.16 5.75
N VAL A 67 43.14 30.48 6.42
CA VAL A 67 44.19 29.51 6.75
C VAL A 67 43.65 28.48 7.75
N VAL A 68 42.96 28.93 8.80
CA VAL A 68 42.34 28.04 9.80
C VAL A 68 41.31 27.09 9.18
N VAL A 69 40.50 27.57 8.22
CA VAL A 69 39.54 26.73 7.49
C VAL A 69 40.26 25.73 6.58
N LYS A 70 41.31 26.15 5.87
CA LYS A 70 42.14 25.27 5.02
C LYS A 70 42.87 24.18 5.81
N ASP A 71 43.29 24.47 7.03
CA ASP A 71 44.01 23.51 7.88
C ASP A 71 43.06 22.47 8.53
N ASN A 72 41.76 22.78 8.61
CA ASN A 72 40.75 21.93 9.27
C ASN A 72 39.59 21.52 8.34
N VAL A 73 39.85 21.46 7.04
CA VAL A 73 38.83 21.23 5.99
C VAL A 73 37.99 19.98 6.26
N ILE A 74 38.62 18.86 6.61
CA ILE A 74 37.92 17.60 6.88
C ILE A 74 36.96 17.75 8.07
N PHE A 75 37.38 18.45 9.12
CA PHE A 75 36.53 18.71 10.29
C PHE A 75 35.31 19.56 9.89
N PHE A 76 35.51 20.60 9.10
CA PHE A 76 34.41 21.45 8.62
C PHE A 76 33.45 20.69 7.72
N ASP A 77 33.93 19.83 6.82
CA ASP A 77 33.06 19.01 5.96
C ASP A 77 32.23 18.00 6.75
N VAL A 78 32.84 17.33 7.74
CA VAL A 78 32.12 16.42 8.65
C VAL A 78 31.09 17.20 9.47
N PHE A 79 31.46 18.37 10.00
CA PHE A 79 30.57 19.23 10.76
C PHE A 79 29.37 19.72 9.94
N LEU A 80 29.62 20.20 8.72
CA LEU A 80 28.57 20.58 7.76
C LEU A 80 27.71 19.37 7.39
N GLY A 81 28.31 18.19 7.24
CA GLY A 81 27.59 16.93 7.04
C GLY A 81 26.70 16.56 8.22
N ILE A 82 27.08 16.83 9.47
CA ILE A 82 26.22 16.57 10.64
C ILE A 82 25.09 17.60 10.70
N ILE A 83 25.41 18.89 10.53
CA ILE A 83 24.42 19.97 10.50
C ILE A 83 23.40 19.75 9.38
N GLY A 84 23.87 19.37 8.19
CA GLY A 84 23.02 19.05 7.05
C GLY A 84 22.00 17.96 7.38
N LEU A 85 22.39 16.92 8.11
CA LEU A 85 21.47 15.88 8.57
C LEU A 85 20.46 16.39 9.59
N VAL A 86 20.87 17.26 10.52
CA VAL A 86 19.96 17.86 11.51
C VAL A 86 18.93 18.75 10.82
N ILE A 87 19.36 19.62 9.91
CA ILE A 87 18.47 20.49 9.13
C ILE A 87 17.53 19.64 8.27
N LEU A 88 18.06 18.63 7.57
CA LEU A 88 17.25 17.73 6.75
C LEU A 88 16.19 17.02 7.59
N ARG A 89 16.55 16.51 8.77
CA ARG A 89 15.62 15.87 9.70
C ARG A 89 14.51 16.83 10.15
N TYR A 90 14.84 18.08 10.41
CA TYR A 90 13.84 19.09 10.75
C TYR A 90 12.84 19.33 9.61
N PHE A 91 13.30 19.46 8.36
CA PHE A 91 12.41 19.56 7.20
C PHE A 91 11.55 18.32 6.99
N ILE A 92 12.06 17.12 7.29
CA ILE A 92 11.28 15.88 7.24
C ILE A 92 10.13 15.91 8.27
N GLU A 93 10.39 16.36 9.50
CA GLU A 93 9.35 16.48 10.53
C GLU A 93 8.32 17.56 10.20
N LEU A 94 8.73 18.70 9.63
CA LEU A 94 7.81 19.70 9.10
C LEU A 94 6.92 19.10 8.01
N GLN A 95 7.51 18.41 7.04
CA GLN A 95 6.78 17.78 5.94
C GLN A 95 5.78 16.73 6.45
N ARG A 96 6.18 15.90 7.42
CA ARG A 96 5.29 14.94 8.08
C ARG A 96 4.12 15.64 8.76
N THR A 97 4.39 16.69 9.53
CA THR A 97 3.38 17.46 10.26
C THR A 97 2.38 18.10 9.30
N ILE A 98 2.86 18.71 8.21
CA ILE A 98 2.01 19.30 7.16
C ILE A 98 1.09 18.23 6.57
N VAL A 99 1.65 17.08 6.15
CA VAL A 99 0.89 16.02 5.49
C VAL A 99 -0.13 15.39 6.41
N ILE A 100 0.22 15.09 7.67
CA ILE A 100 -0.69 14.48 8.65
C ILE A 100 -1.86 15.42 8.93
N ASN A 101 -1.59 16.70 9.21
CA ASN A 101 -2.67 17.67 9.45
C ASN A 101 -3.51 17.90 8.20
N SER A 102 -2.90 17.91 7.01
CA SER A 102 -3.64 18.00 5.75
C SER A 102 -4.59 16.81 5.54
N ARG A 103 -4.14 15.58 5.84
CA ARG A 103 -4.98 14.38 5.80
C ARG A 103 -6.14 14.45 6.80
N LYS A 104 -5.85 14.96 8.00
CA LYS A 104 -6.85 15.19 9.05
C LYS A 104 -7.91 16.19 8.60
N VAL A 105 -7.50 17.34 8.04
CA VAL A 105 -8.38 18.36 7.46
C VAL A 105 -9.32 17.75 6.40
N ILE A 106 -8.79 16.97 5.45
CA ILE A 106 -9.60 16.31 4.41
C ILE A 106 -10.64 15.37 5.03
N THR A 107 -10.23 14.63 6.06
CA THR A 107 -11.08 13.65 6.73
C THR A 107 -12.20 14.32 7.53
N LEU A 108 -11.88 15.33 8.34
CA LEU A 108 -12.84 16.10 9.12
C LEU A 108 -13.80 16.90 8.23
N ARG A 109 -13.30 17.53 7.16
CA ARG A 109 -14.13 18.23 6.17
C ARG A 109 -15.23 17.32 5.62
N ARG A 110 -14.87 16.08 5.31
CA ARG A 110 -15.81 15.09 4.79
C ARG A 110 -16.85 14.66 5.82
N MET A 111 -16.48 14.55 7.10
CA MET A 111 -17.43 14.24 8.18
C MET A 111 -18.44 15.36 8.39
N LEU A 112 -17.99 16.61 8.31
CA LEU A 112 -18.81 17.79 8.48
C LEU A 112 -19.76 18.04 7.30
N GLY A 113 -19.69 17.22 6.24
CA GLY A 113 -20.48 17.42 5.01
C GLY A 113 -20.05 18.66 4.21
N LEU A 114 -18.86 19.20 4.48
CA LEU A 114 -18.30 20.38 3.82
C LEU A 114 -17.54 20.02 2.52
N ASP A 115 -17.57 18.75 2.12
CA ASP A 115 -16.91 18.29 0.91
C ASP A 115 -17.80 18.56 -0.30
N TYR A 116 -17.26 19.26 -1.30
CA TYR A 116 -17.98 19.62 -2.52
C TYR A 116 -18.21 18.42 -3.47
N GLY A 117 -17.81 17.21 -3.05
CA GLY A 117 -17.99 15.99 -3.80
C GLY A 117 -17.24 16.00 -5.12
N HIS A 118 -17.93 15.71 -6.22
CA HIS A 118 -17.38 15.77 -7.58
C HIS A 118 -17.60 17.12 -8.26
N LEU A 119 -18.18 18.12 -7.58
CA LEU A 119 -18.20 19.48 -8.13
C LEU A 119 -16.76 19.95 -8.21
N GLN A 120 -16.27 19.96 -9.43
CA GLN A 120 -14.93 20.38 -9.78
C GLN A 120 -14.86 21.89 -9.53
N LEU A 121 -14.68 22.28 -8.27
CA LEU A 121 -14.17 23.59 -7.96
C LEU A 121 -12.83 23.74 -8.70
N THR A 122 -12.48 24.97 -9.08
CA THR A 122 -11.24 25.33 -9.81
C THR A 122 -9.94 24.87 -9.12
N ILE A 123 -10.05 24.29 -7.93
CA ILE A 123 -8.95 23.78 -7.11
C ILE A 123 -8.69 22.30 -7.46
N PRO A 124 -7.46 21.95 -7.86
CA PRO A 124 -7.11 20.58 -8.23
C PRO A 124 -7.11 19.62 -7.03
N ASN A 125 -7.51 18.37 -7.29
CA ASN A 125 -7.73 17.32 -6.28
C ASN A 125 -6.46 16.83 -5.55
N TRP A 126 -5.27 17.30 -5.94
CA TRP A 126 -4.02 17.01 -5.24
C TRP A 126 -3.68 18.04 -4.15
N ARG A 127 -4.40 19.17 -4.12
CA ARG A 127 -4.33 20.16 -3.06
C ARG A 127 -5.31 19.81 -1.94
N VAL A 128 -4.99 20.20 -0.72
CA VAL A 128 -5.79 19.88 0.48
C VAL A 128 -7.23 20.38 0.32
N GLU A 129 -7.40 21.57 -0.25
CA GLU A 129 -8.68 22.23 -0.43
C GLU A 129 -9.58 21.53 -1.47
N GLY A 130 -9.01 20.77 -2.41
CA GLY A 130 -9.75 20.03 -3.45
C GLY A 130 -9.74 18.50 -3.27
N ALA A 131 -8.93 17.95 -2.36
CA ALA A 131 -8.78 16.52 -2.18
C ALA A 131 -9.94 15.91 -1.40
N THR A 132 -10.62 14.90 -1.97
CA THR A 132 -11.70 14.14 -1.30
C THR A 132 -11.19 12.87 -0.60
N ASN A 133 -9.92 12.54 -0.82
CA ASN A 133 -9.24 11.37 -0.26
C ASN A 133 -7.92 11.81 0.40
N PRO A 134 -7.73 11.55 1.71
CA PRO A 134 -6.52 11.97 2.41
C PRO A 134 -5.23 11.37 1.83
N PHE A 135 -5.27 10.15 1.29
CA PHE A 135 -4.08 9.46 0.78
C PHE A 135 -3.54 10.05 -0.54
N VAL A 136 -4.24 11.02 -1.14
CA VAL A 136 -3.72 11.79 -2.28
C VAL A 136 -2.56 12.68 -1.83
N VAL A 137 -2.61 13.21 -0.60
CA VAL A 137 -1.52 13.98 -0.01
C VAL A 137 -0.50 12.99 0.56
N ARG A 138 0.64 12.85 -0.11
CA ARG A 138 1.70 11.88 0.24
C ARG A 138 2.75 12.49 1.13
N LEU A 139 3.34 11.69 2.03
CA LEU A 139 4.49 12.08 2.84
C LEU A 139 5.65 12.52 1.94
N PHE A 140 5.94 11.72 0.92
CA PHE A 140 6.88 12.04 -0.13
C PHE A 140 6.16 12.51 -1.41
N PRO A 141 6.23 13.81 -1.75
CA PRO A 141 5.55 14.35 -2.93
C PRO A 141 6.27 14.00 -4.24
N GLY A 142 7.54 13.60 -4.19
CA GLY A 142 8.40 13.32 -5.33
C GLY A 142 9.68 14.15 -5.31
N TRP A 143 10.73 13.67 -5.99
CA TRP A 143 12.05 14.32 -5.98
C TRP A 143 12.07 15.72 -6.58
N LEU A 144 11.23 15.99 -7.59
CA LEU A 144 11.17 17.27 -8.30
C LEU A 144 9.99 18.14 -7.84
N LYS A 145 9.56 17.98 -6.58
CA LYS A 145 8.50 18.78 -5.98
C LYS A 145 9.08 19.66 -4.88
N PHE A 146 8.40 20.76 -4.59
CA PHE A 146 8.84 21.74 -3.58
C PHE A 146 9.14 21.09 -2.21
N GLY A 147 8.34 20.10 -1.78
CA GLY A 147 8.58 19.39 -0.52
C GLY A 147 9.85 18.53 -0.46
N SER A 148 10.61 18.44 -1.56
CA SER A 148 11.93 17.80 -1.61
C SER A 148 13.06 18.80 -1.91
N SER A 149 12.78 20.10 -2.00
CA SER A 149 13.81 21.11 -2.30
C SER A 149 14.91 21.20 -1.23
N PRO A 150 14.64 21.09 0.09
CA PRO A 150 15.70 21.18 1.09
C PRO A 150 16.72 20.05 0.98
N PHE A 151 16.28 18.84 0.60
CA PHE A 151 17.19 17.74 0.29
C PHE A 151 18.19 18.15 -0.80
N TRP A 152 17.70 18.68 -1.92
CA TRP A 152 18.57 19.09 -3.03
C TRP A 152 19.49 20.24 -2.65
N ILE A 153 18.99 21.24 -1.92
CA ILE A 153 19.79 22.37 -1.47
C ILE A 153 20.94 21.88 -0.58
N ILE A 154 20.64 21.03 0.42
CA ILE A 154 21.65 20.49 1.34
C ILE A 154 22.64 19.60 0.59
N ALA A 155 22.14 18.65 -0.23
CA ALA A 155 23.00 17.74 -0.97
C ALA A 155 23.93 18.50 -1.93
N LEU A 156 23.41 19.43 -2.73
CA LEU A 156 24.23 20.23 -3.64
C LEU A 156 25.25 21.08 -2.89
N THR A 157 24.85 21.70 -1.77
CA THR A 157 25.76 22.46 -0.92
C THR A 157 26.92 21.60 -0.45
N LEU A 158 26.64 20.44 0.14
CA LEU A 158 27.67 19.53 0.63
C LEU A 158 28.61 19.05 -0.48
N ASN A 159 28.08 18.75 -1.67
CA ASN A 159 28.92 18.39 -2.82
C ASN A 159 29.83 19.55 -3.27
N VAL A 160 29.34 20.79 -3.24
CA VAL A 160 30.12 21.99 -3.59
C VAL A 160 31.22 22.23 -2.56
N PHE A 161 30.89 22.18 -1.26
CA PHE A 161 31.88 22.30 -0.20
C PHE A 161 32.95 21.21 -0.33
N TRP A 162 32.55 19.95 -0.48
CA TRP A 162 33.47 18.83 -0.68
C TRP A 162 34.38 19.03 -1.89
N TYR A 163 33.87 19.58 -2.99
CA TYR A 163 34.69 19.89 -4.16
C TYR A 163 35.75 20.95 -3.87
N PHE A 164 35.40 22.02 -3.16
CA PHE A 164 36.37 23.06 -2.76
C PHE A 164 37.39 22.57 -1.74
N SER A 165 37.04 21.56 -0.96
CA SER A 165 37.90 20.90 0.02
C SER A 165 39.00 20.03 -0.60
N LEU A 166 38.84 19.57 -1.85
CA LEU A 166 39.76 18.63 -2.50
C LEU A 166 41.22 19.05 -2.53
N PRO A 167 41.59 20.31 -2.85
CA PRO A 167 42.98 20.72 -2.93
C PRO A 167 43.72 20.68 -1.58
N SER A 168 42.99 20.61 -0.47
CA SER A 168 43.54 20.59 0.89
C SER A 168 43.72 19.16 1.46
N ILE A 169 43.32 18.12 0.71
CA ILE A 169 43.36 16.73 1.18
C ILE A 169 44.63 16.06 0.65
N GLU A 170 45.54 15.67 1.55
CA GLU A 170 46.83 15.02 1.20
C GLU A 170 46.67 13.55 0.74
N TYR A 171 45.50 12.93 0.90
CA TYR A 171 45.28 11.52 0.57
C TYR A 171 44.97 11.31 -0.92
N ASP A 172 45.94 10.77 -1.66
CA ASP A 172 45.85 10.46 -3.10
C ASP A 172 44.63 9.60 -3.51
N ILE A 173 44.19 8.69 -2.63
CA ILE A 173 43.01 7.84 -2.91
C ILE A 173 41.72 8.68 -2.90
N ILE A 174 41.60 9.62 -1.96
CA ILE A 174 40.42 10.47 -1.80
C ILE A 174 40.32 11.45 -2.95
N THR A 175 41.44 12.05 -3.34
CA THR A 175 41.50 12.98 -4.48
C THR A 175 41.23 12.26 -5.81
N LYS A 176 41.66 11.01 -5.99
CA LYS A 176 41.38 10.22 -7.21
C LYS A 176 39.91 9.81 -7.36
N TYR A 177 39.24 9.47 -6.26
CA TYR A 177 37.86 8.95 -6.26
C TYR A 177 36.81 9.91 -5.69
N TRP A 178 37.11 11.21 -5.67
CA TRP A 178 36.27 12.23 -5.06
C TRP A 178 34.81 12.23 -5.57
N TYR A 179 34.60 11.96 -6.86
CA TYR A 179 33.28 11.90 -7.48
C TYR A 179 32.46 10.71 -6.96
N VAL A 180 33.10 9.58 -6.65
CA VAL A 180 32.44 8.40 -6.06
C VAL A 180 31.97 8.74 -4.65
N ILE A 181 32.82 9.40 -3.85
CA ILE A 181 32.50 9.83 -2.49
C ILE A 181 31.29 10.79 -2.50
N ASN A 182 31.28 11.78 -3.41
CA ASN A 182 30.15 12.69 -3.60
C ASN A 182 28.83 11.99 -3.95
N ILE A 183 28.89 11.00 -4.87
CA ILE A 183 27.72 10.17 -5.21
C ILE A 183 27.25 9.40 -3.97
N LEU A 184 28.17 8.79 -3.21
CA LEU A 184 27.82 8.04 -2.00
C LEU A 184 27.20 8.93 -0.93
N ILE A 185 27.72 10.14 -0.69
CA ILE A 185 27.14 11.12 0.24
C ILE A 185 25.73 11.50 -0.20
N THR A 186 25.54 11.80 -1.49
CA THR A 186 24.23 12.16 -2.04
C THR A 186 23.23 11.02 -1.91
N VAL A 187 23.64 9.78 -2.22
CA VAL A 187 22.81 8.58 -2.07
C VAL A 187 22.47 8.34 -0.60
N PHE A 188 23.43 8.50 0.31
CA PHE A 188 23.20 8.36 1.74
C PHE A 188 22.13 9.34 2.24
N TYR A 189 22.27 10.63 1.92
CA TYR A 189 21.29 11.66 2.23
C TYR A 189 19.91 11.36 1.61
N ALA A 190 19.89 10.87 0.37
CA ALA A 190 18.66 10.50 -0.32
C ALA A 190 17.96 9.33 0.37
N LEU A 191 18.71 8.33 0.85
CA LEU A 191 18.18 7.21 1.62
C LEU A 191 17.61 7.66 2.96
N VAL A 192 18.36 8.48 3.71
CA VAL A 192 17.89 9.06 4.99
C VAL A 192 16.59 9.84 4.78
N PHE A 193 16.55 10.72 3.78
CA PHE A 193 15.37 11.49 3.43
C PHE A 193 14.18 10.59 3.05
N ARG A 194 14.42 9.62 2.17
CA ARG A 194 13.35 8.79 1.61
C ARG A 194 12.77 7.83 2.64
N ILE A 195 13.61 7.16 3.43
CA ILE A 195 13.18 6.19 4.44
C ILE A 195 12.26 6.85 5.46
N GLN A 196 12.58 8.08 5.88
CA GLN A 196 11.75 8.80 6.85
C GLN A 196 10.44 9.33 6.25
N LEU A 197 10.33 9.47 4.92
CA LEU A 197 9.10 9.89 4.24
C LEU A 197 8.36 8.73 3.56
N ASN A 198 8.66 7.49 3.91
CA ASN A 198 7.89 6.34 3.44
C ASN A 198 6.50 6.33 4.09
N GLU A 199 5.49 5.99 3.29
CA GLU A 199 4.17 5.65 3.82
C GLU A 199 4.24 4.37 4.66
N THR A 200 3.21 4.13 5.46
CA THR A 200 3.12 3.00 6.39
C THR A 200 3.52 1.66 5.79
N HIS A 201 2.96 1.29 4.64
CA HIS A 201 3.21 0.00 4.00
C HIS A 201 4.21 0.12 2.84
N GLU A 202 4.79 1.31 2.64
CA GLU A 202 5.81 1.52 1.63
C GLU A 202 7.15 0.96 2.12
N SER A 203 7.63 -0.08 1.44
CA SER A 203 8.94 -0.68 1.71
C SER A 203 9.87 -0.59 0.51
N PHE A 204 11.16 -0.74 0.77
CA PHE A 204 12.16 -0.86 -0.29
C PHE A 204 11.84 -2.03 -1.23
N TYR A 205 11.43 -3.18 -0.68
CA TYR A 205 11.00 -4.33 -1.47
C TYR A 205 9.81 -3.99 -2.39
N LEU A 206 8.79 -3.28 -1.88
CA LEU A 206 7.68 -2.83 -2.73
C LEU A 206 8.14 -1.93 -3.88
N SER A 207 9.14 -1.08 -3.65
CA SER A 207 9.73 -0.22 -4.69
C SER A 207 10.39 -1.05 -5.80
N ILE A 208 11.11 -2.12 -5.44
CA ILE A 208 11.63 -3.11 -6.42
C ILE A 208 10.47 -3.74 -7.19
N VAL A 209 9.44 -4.23 -6.51
CA VAL A 209 8.28 -4.87 -7.17
C VAL A 209 7.59 -3.90 -8.14
N LYS A 210 7.42 -2.63 -7.78
CA LYS A 210 6.87 -1.59 -8.67
C LYS A 210 7.74 -1.41 -9.92
N ASN A 211 9.07 -1.42 -9.78
CA ASN A 211 9.99 -1.30 -10.91
C ASN A 211 9.94 -2.54 -11.81
N VAL A 212 9.92 -3.76 -11.24
CA VAL A 212 9.71 -5.00 -11.99
C VAL A 212 8.37 -5.00 -12.72
N SER A 213 7.31 -4.49 -12.09
CA SER A 213 5.99 -4.35 -12.71
C SER A 213 6.03 -3.43 -13.93
N LYS A 214 6.73 -2.29 -13.85
CA LYS A 214 6.93 -1.40 -15.01
C LYS A 214 7.69 -2.11 -16.13
N LEU A 215 8.76 -2.83 -15.80
CA LEU A 215 9.55 -3.61 -16.76
C LEU A 215 8.70 -4.67 -17.48
N LEU A 216 7.85 -5.38 -16.74
CA LEU A 216 6.93 -6.39 -17.30
C LEU A 216 5.68 -5.79 -17.96
N ARG A 217 5.53 -4.46 -17.97
CA ARG A 217 4.37 -3.70 -18.47
C ARG A 217 3.06 -4.10 -17.78
N ILE A 218 3.12 -4.41 -16.49
CA ILE A 218 1.96 -4.67 -15.64
C ILE A 218 1.59 -3.39 -14.91
N LYS A 219 0.34 -2.93 -15.11
CA LYS A 219 -0.21 -1.80 -14.37
C LYS A 219 -0.54 -2.22 -12.95
N LEU A 220 -0.23 -1.35 -11.99
CA LEU A 220 -0.62 -1.46 -10.59
C LEU A 220 -1.52 -0.29 -10.22
N VAL A 221 -2.31 -0.44 -9.16
CA VAL A 221 -3.08 0.67 -8.59
C VAL A 221 -2.13 1.79 -8.13
N LYS A 222 -2.51 3.05 -8.31
CA LYS A 222 -1.65 4.20 -8.00
C LYS A 222 -1.45 4.42 -6.50
N ASP A 223 -2.52 4.24 -5.72
CA ASP A 223 -2.58 4.55 -4.29
C ASP A 223 -2.78 3.27 -3.47
N PHE A 224 -1.68 2.57 -3.20
CA PHE A 224 -1.68 1.32 -2.42
C PHE A 224 -2.28 1.53 -1.02
N GLU A 225 -1.85 2.57 -0.32
CA GLU A 225 -2.34 2.90 1.02
C GLU A 225 -3.85 3.08 1.06
N TYR A 226 -4.42 3.76 0.06
CA TYR A 226 -5.87 3.94 -0.01
C TYR A 226 -6.61 2.61 -0.20
N VAL A 227 -6.08 1.73 -1.05
CA VAL A 227 -6.68 0.39 -1.26
C VAL A 227 -6.62 -0.44 0.02
N LEU A 228 -5.47 -0.44 0.70
CA LEU A 228 -5.29 -1.17 1.96
C LEU A 228 -6.19 -0.62 3.06
N TYR A 229 -6.30 0.70 3.16
CA TYR A 229 -7.22 1.37 4.07
C TYR A 229 -8.67 0.96 3.81
N ARG A 230 -9.11 0.95 2.54
CA ARG A 230 -10.46 0.50 2.16
C ARG A 230 -10.69 -0.97 2.53
N ALA A 231 -9.70 -1.84 2.36
CA ALA A 231 -9.81 -3.24 2.79
C ALA A 231 -9.98 -3.36 4.31
N LYS A 232 -9.21 -2.59 5.09
CA LYS A 232 -9.36 -2.51 6.56
C LYS A 232 -10.74 -1.98 6.97
N LEU A 233 -11.23 -0.95 6.31
CA LEU A 233 -12.57 -0.42 6.56
C LEU A 233 -13.66 -1.47 6.29
N SER A 234 -13.54 -2.25 5.22
CA SER A 234 -14.49 -3.34 4.93
C SER A 234 -14.49 -4.44 6.00
N VAL A 235 -13.34 -4.75 6.59
CA VAL A 235 -13.24 -5.68 7.74
C VAL A 235 -13.88 -5.09 8.99
N ASN A 236 -13.62 -3.81 9.27
CA ASN A 236 -14.26 -3.13 10.39
C ASN A 236 -15.78 -3.09 10.22
N GLU A 237 -16.29 -2.86 9.01
CA GLU A 237 -17.72 -2.89 8.71
C GLU A 237 -18.31 -4.30 8.90
N LYS A 238 -17.61 -5.35 8.46
CA LYS A 238 -17.98 -6.75 8.71
C LYS A 238 -18.14 -7.01 10.22
N ASN A 239 -17.18 -6.55 11.01
CA ASN A 239 -17.16 -6.74 12.47
C ASN A 239 -18.26 -5.91 13.14
N ARG A 240 -18.47 -4.65 12.73
CA ARG A 240 -19.54 -3.76 13.21
C ARG A 240 -20.92 -4.38 12.98
N LEU A 241 -21.12 -5.00 11.81
CA LEU A 241 -22.37 -5.68 11.44
C LEU A 241 -22.48 -7.10 12.05
N LYS A 242 -21.47 -7.56 12.80
CA LYS A 242 -21.40 -8.83 13.54
C LYS A 242 -21.46 -10.10 12.67
N TYR A 243 -20.94 -10.08 11.45
CA TYR A 243 -20.84 -11.28 10.62
C TYR A 243 -19.79 -12.27 11.17
N ARG A 244 -20.20 -13.51 11.45
CA ARG A 244 -19.35 -14.57 12.04
C ARG A 244 -18.82 -15.49 10.94
N THR A 245 -17.59 -15.25 10.50
CA THR A 245 -17.00 -15.92 9.32
C THR A 245 -16.13 -17.14 9.60
N HIS A 246 -16.03 -17.63 10.85
CA HIS A 246 -15.11 -18.71 11.24
C HIS A 246 -15.18 -19.96 10.34
N ASN A 247 -16.38 -20.47 10.07
CA ASN A 247 -16.55 -21.65 9.21
C ASN A 247 -16.17 -21.36 7.74
N VAL A 248 -16.48 -20.15 7.26
CA VAL A 248 -16.08 -19.67 5.93
C VAL A 248 -14.56 -19.61 5.81
N GLU A 249 -13.86 -19.15 6.85
CA GLU A 249 -12.40 -19.07 6.90
C GLU A 249 -11.75 -20.45 6.87
N LYS A 250 -12.27 -21.40 7.66
CA LYS A 250 -11.81 -22.80 7.66
C LYS A 250 -11.97 -23.45 6.29
N VAL A 251 -13.16 -23.35 5.72
CA VAL A 251 -13.46 -23.92 4.39
C VAL A 251 -12.62 -23.25 3.31
N LEU A 252 -12.39 -21.94 3.40
CA LEU A 252 -11.52 -21.21 2.46
C LEU A 252 -10.09 -21.78 2.47
N ILE A 253 -9.48 -21.91 3.65
CA ILE A 253 -8.13 -22.45 3.78
C ILE A 253 -8.08 -23.85 3.19
N GLU A 254 -9.01 -24.72 3.58
CA GLU A 254 -8.97 -26.12 3.14
C GLU A 254 -9.18 -26.27 1.62
N ILE A 255 -10.02 -25.42 1.02
CA ILE A 255 -10.31 -25.49 -0.40
C ILE A 255 -9.22 -24.84 -1.26
N GLU A 256 -8.85 -23.60 -0.94
CA GLU A 256 -8.02 -22.77 -1.82
C GLU A 256 -6.52 -22.92 -1.49
N ASP A 257 -6.16 -23.16 -0.22
CA ASP A 257 -4.77 -23.10 0.23
C ASP A 257 -4.53 -23.84 1.56
N SER A 258 -4.59 -25.18 1.56
CA SER A 258 -4.50 -25.99 2.79
C SER A 258 -3.17 -25.86 3.54
N ARG A 259 -2.17 -25.22 2.93
CA ARG A 259 -0.88 -24.88 3.52
C ARG A 259 -0.72 -23.40 3.80
N PHE A 260 -1.79 -22.62 3.84
CA PHE A 260 -1.79 -21.18 4.05
C PHE A 260 -0.90 -20.72 5.21
N ASN A 261 -0.98 -21.41 6.35
CA ASN A 261 -0.19 -21.10 7.55
C ASN A 261 1.28 -21.58 7.49
N LYS A 262 1.69 -22.29 6.43
CA LYS A 262 3.01 -22.92 6.26
C LYS A 262 3.87 -22.25 5.17
N HIS A 263 3.47 -21.10 4.65
CA HIS A 263 4.22 -20.33 3.65
C HIS A 263 4.05 -18.82 3.85
N ASN A 264 4.93 -18.02 3.25
CA ASN A 264 4.88 -16.55 3.33
C ASN A 264 4.53 -15.98 1.94
N GLY A 265 3.25 -16.06 1.57
CA GLY A 265 2.73 -15.59 0.29
C GLY A 265 2.83 -16.60 -0.86
N VAL A 266 3.94 -17.31 -0.99
CA VAL A 266 4.16 -18.27 -2.10
C VAL A 266 4.39 -19.69 -1.58
N ASP A 267 3.56 -20.64 -2.01
CA ASP A 267 3.81 -22.06 -1.76
C ASP A 267 4.56 -22.72 -2.92
N LEU A 268 5.89 -22.83 -2.77
CA LEU A 268 6.77 -23.50 -3.73
C LEU A 268 6.40 -24.97 -3.98
N LYS A 269 5.94 -25.71 -2.95
CA LYS A 269 5.52 -27.11 -3.15
C LYS A 269 4.22 -27.16 -3.96
N SER A 270 3.29 -26.24 -3.74
CA SER A 270 2.06 -26.17 -4.53
C SER A 270 2.31 -25.72 -5.96
N ILE A 271 3.25 -24.81 -6.20
CA ILE A 271 3.70 -24.46 -7.55
C ILE A 271 4.32 -25.68 -8.25
N GLY A 272 5.28 -26.36 -7.61
CA GLY A 272 5.91 -27.55 -8.16
C GLY A 272 4.90 -28.66 -8.48
N ARG A 273 3.99 -28.97 -7.54
CA ARG A 273 2.88 -29.91 -7.77
C ARG A 273 2.00 -29.49 -8.94
N SER A 274 1.69 -28.19 -9.05
CA SER A 274 0.84 -27.66 -10.12
C SER A 274 1.50 -27.82 -11.48
N ILE A 275 2.81 -27.52 -11.59
CA ILE A 275 3.60 -27.73 -12.82
C ILE A 275 3.62 -29.22 -13.20
N LEU A 276 3.90 -30.12 -12.24
CA LEU A 276 3.88 -31.57 -12.49
C LEU A 276 2.50 -32.09 -12.89
N SER A 277 1.43 -31.46 -12.38
CA SER A 277 0.04 -31.80 -12.72
C SER A 277 -0.38 -31.37 -14.14
N LEU A 278 0.43 -30.56 -14.85
CA LEU A 278 0.15 -30.21 -16.25
C LEU A 278 0.21 -31.45 -17.17
N SER A 279 1.04 -32.44 -16.85
CA SER A 279 1.13 -33.68 -17.61
C SER A 279 -0.03 -34.64 -17.28
N LYS A 280 -0.85 -34.99 -18.29
CA LYS A 280 -1.98 -35.94 -18.18
C LYS A 280 -1.52 -37.33 -17.71
N LYS A 281 -0.33 -37.78 -18.15
CA LYS A 281 0.27 -39.07 -17.77
C LYS A 281 0.65 -39.10 -16.29
N TYR A 282 1.23 -38.00 -15.79
CA TYR A 282 1.64 -37.89 -14.40
C TYR A 282 0.44 -37.77 -13.44
N ARG A 283 -0.61 -37.04 -13.85
CA ARG A 283 -1.88 -36.96 -13.11
C ARG A 283 -2.54 -38.32 -12.88
N LYS A 284 -2.66 -39.14 -13.94
CA LYS A 284 -3.23 -40.49 -13.81
C LYS A 284 -2.37 -41.39 -12.93
N LYS A 285 -1.04 -41.33 -13.04
CA LYS A 285 -0.11 -42.17 -12.24
C LYS A 285 -0.09 -41.82 -10.75
N LYS A 286 -0.29 -40.54 -10.40
CA LYS A 286 -0.20 -40.04 -9.01
C LYS A 286 -1.55 -39.67 -8.39
N GLY A 287 -2.66 -39.87 -9.11
CA GLY A 287 -4.00 -39.46 -8.65
C GLY A 287 -4.17 -37.94 -8.51
N PHE A 288 -3.34 -37.13 -9.18
CA PHE A 288 -3.37 -35.67 -9.01
C PHE A 288 -4.48 -35.03 -9.85
N LEU A 289 -5.34 -34.24 -9.18
CA LEU A 289 -6.24 -33.30 -9.84
C LEU A 289 -5.44 -32.15 -10.47
N LYS A 290 -6.03 -31.45 -11.45
CA LYS A 290 -5.45 -30.22 -12.00
C LYS A 290 -5.52 -29.15 -10.90
N SER A 291 -4.42 -28.95 -10.19
CA SER A 291 -4.32 -27.97 -9.11
C SER A 291 -3.86 -26.62 -9.65
N GLY A 292 -4.44 -25.54 -9.15
CA GLY A 292 -3.86 -24.21 -9.30
C GLY A 292 -2.73 -24.04 -8.28
N GLY A 293 -1.59 -23.47 -8.69
CA GLY A 293 -0.48 -23.16 -7.79
C GLY A 293 -0.61 -21.80 -7.11
N SER A 294 -1.83 -21.24 -7.03
CA SER A 294 -2.08 -19.90 -6.51
C SER A 294 -2.46 -19.99 -5.04
N THR A 295 -1.79 -19.22 -4.18
CA THR A 295 -2.14 -19.09 -2.77
C THR A 295 -3.26 -18.06 -2.56
N ILE A 296 -3.90 -18.07 -1.39
CA ILE A 296 -4.91 -17.06 -1.01
C ILE A 296 -4.33 -15.65 -1.13
N THR A 297 -3.09 -15.43 -0.65
CA THR A 297 -2.41 -14.13 -0.69
C THR A 297 -2.18 -13.64 -2.11
N MET A 298 -1.76 -14.51 -3.06
CA MET A 298 -1.65 -14.13 -4.47
C MET A 298 -2.98 -13.69 -5.07
N GLN A 299 -4.04 -14.44 -4.75
CA GLN A 299 -5.38 -14.12 -5.22
C GLN A 299 -5.89 -12.80 -4.64
N LEU A 300 -5.55 -12.50 -3.37
CA LEU A 300 -5.85 -11.22 -2.73
C LEU A 300 -5.12 -10.05 -3.42
N CYS A 301 -3.79 -10.17 -3.60
CA CYS A 301 -3.01 -9.13 -4.27
C CYS A 301 -3.49 -8.88 -5.70
N ARG A 302 -3.85 -9.94 -6.44
CA ARG A 302 -4.48 -9.83 -7.76
C ARG A 302 -5.75 -9.00 -7.71
N THR A 303 -6.58 -9.21 -6.70
CA THR A 303 -7.89 -8.53 -6.56
C THR A 303 -7.73 -7.07 -6.18
N LEU A 304 -6.84 -6.76 -5.24
CA LEU A 304 -6.70 -5.42 -4.67
C LEU A 304 -5.80 -4.51 -5.51
N LEU A 305 -4.68 -5.03 -6.03
CA LEU A 305 -3.55 -4.19 -6.47
C LEU A 305 -3.32 -4.21 -7.98
N ILE A 306 -3.92 -5.16 -8.69
CA ILE A 306 -3.70 -5.34 -10.13
C ILE A 306 -5.03 -5.19 -10.87
N PRO A 307 -5.14 -4.26 -11.83
CA PRO A 307 -6.30 -4.18 -12.72
C PRO A 307 -6.55 -5.51 -13.45
N SER A 308 -7.82 -5.85 -13.72
CA SER A 308 -8.20 -7.14 -14.28
C SER A 308 -7.64 -7.41 -15.69
N ASN A 309 -7.55 -6.38 -16.54
CA ASN A 309 -7.11 -6.47 -17.93
C ASN A 309 -5.58 -6.43 -18.06
N GLN A 310 -4.89 -7.49 -17.63
CA GLN A 310 -3.42 -7.62 -17.69
C GLN A 310 -3.03 -9.01 -18.20
N ASN A 311 -1.87 -9.10 -18.86
CA ASN A 311 -1.36 -10.38 -19.38
C ASN A 311 -1.26 -11.43 -18.24
N PRO A 312 -1.96 -12.57 -18.30
CA PRO A 312 -2.07 -13.50 -17.18
C PRO A 312 -0.74 -14.08 -16.69
N VAL A 313 0.21 -14.33 -17.60
CA VAL A 313 1.51 -14.94 -17.26
C VAL A 313 2.40 -13.93 -16.55
N ARG A 314 2.57 -12.73 -17.12
CA ARG A 314 3.37 -11.66 -16.51
C ARG A 314 2.76 -11.16 -15.21
N ARG A 315 1.42 -11.06 -15.18
CA ARG A 315 0.67 -10.75 -13.97
C ARG A 315 0.99 -11.75 -12.86
N LYS A 316 1.09 -13.04 -13.18
CA LYS A 316 1.34 -14.08 -12.17
C LYS A 316 2.67 -13.88 -11.44
N ILE A 317 3.70 -13.43 -12.13
CA ILE A 317 4.99 -13.08 -11.51
C ILE A 317 4.81 -11.93 -10.50
N ILE A 318 4.05 -10.90 -10.89
CA ILE A 318 3.76 -9.76 -10.01
C ILE A 318 2.88 -10.16 -8.83
N GLU A 319 1.91 -11.07 -9.01
CA GLU A 319 1.12 -11.64 -7.90
C GLU A 319 2.03 -12.33 -6.87
N MET A 320 3.02 -13.10 -7.32
CA MET A 320 3.97 -13.78 -6.43
C MET A 320 4.79 -12.76 -5.61
N LEU A 321 5.39 -11.78 -6.28
CA LEU A 321 6.21 -10.76 -5.62
C LEU A 321 5.37 -9.89 -4.65
N LEU A 322 4.18 -9.46 -5.07
CA LEU A 322 3.29 -8.70 -4.19
C LEU A 322 2.81 -9.53 -3.01
N SER A 323 2.58 -10.84 -3.17
CA SER A 323 2.15 -11.70 -2.06
C SER A 323 3.21 -11.81 -0.96
N MET A 324 4.49 -11.88 -1.33
CA MET A 324 5.59 -11.88 -0.35
C MET A 324 5.67 -10.55 0.41
N TRP A 325 5.49 -9.43 -0.30
CA TRP A 325 5.40 -8.12 0.35
C TRP A 325 4.22 -8.06 1.32
N TYR A 326 3.02 -8.47 0.87
CA TYR A 326 1.78 -8.36 1.62
C TYR A 326 1.83 -9.16 2.93
N GLU A 327 2.47 -10.33 2.92
CA GLU A 327 2.64 -11.19 4.12
C GLU A 327 3.61 -10.62 5.14
N ASN A 328 4.51 -9.74 4.72
CA ASN A 328 5.35 -8.99 5.65
C ASN A 328 4.62 -7.77 6.26
N GLN A 329 3.47 -7.38 5.69
CA GLN A 329 2.71 -6.21 6.16
C GLN A 329 1.54 -6.60 7.08
N PHE A 330 0.96 -7.78 6.89
CA PHE A 330 -0.29 -8.17 7.53
C PHE A 330 -0.22 -9.59 8.09
N SER A 331 -0.92 -9.82 9.21
CA SER A 331 -1.01 -11.16 9.77
C SER A 331 -1.85 -12.10 8.89
N LYS A 332 -1.71 -13.41 9.10
CA LYS A 332 -2.52 -14.44 8.41
C LYS A 332 -4.02 -14.22 8.60
N ALA A 333 -4.43 -13.83 9.80
CA ALA A 333 -5.83 -13.52 10.12
C ALA A 333 -6.32 -12.29 9.33
N ASP A 334 -5.50 -11.23 9.27
CA ASP A 334 -5.83 -10.03 8.50
C ASP A 334 -5.98 -10.34 7.01
N ILE A 335 -5.06 -11.14 6.43
CA ILE A 335 -5.10 -11.54 5.02
C ILE A 335 -6.41 -12.25 4.69
N ILE A 336 -6.84 -13.20 5.53
CA ILE A 336 -8.11 -13.90 5.35
C ILE A 336 -9.29 -12.92 5.46
N ALA A 337 -9.28 -12.03 6.45
CA ALA A 337 -10.35 -11.06 6.64
C ALA A 337 -10.46 -10.09 5.44
N PHE A 338 -9.32 -9.58 4.94
CA PHE A 338 -9.27 -8.76 3.74
C PHE A 338 -9.73 -9.54 2.51
N TYR A 339 -9.33 -10.80 2.40
CA TYR A 339 -9.77 -11.67 1.32
C TYR A 339 -11.29 -11.78 1.30
N LEU A 340 -11.91 -12.26 2.38
CA LEU A 340 -13.36 -12.45 2.45
C LEU A 340 -14.15 -11.15 2.21
N THR A 341 -13.61 -10.00 2.57
CA THR A 341 -14.30 -8.71 2.40
C THR A 341 -14.06 -8.04 1.06
N SER A 342 -13.10 -8.51 0.26
CA SER A 342 -12.69 -7.85 -0.99
C SER A 342 -12.93 -8.68 -2.25
N VAL A 343 -12.87 -10.02 -2.14
CA VAL A 343 -13.00 -10.90 -3.30
C VAL A 343 -14.42 -10.94 -3.86
N ARG A 344 -14.50 -11.26 -5.15
CA ARG A 344 -15.77 -11.35 -5.87
C ARG A 344 -16.40 -12.73 -5.69
N PHE A 345 -17.62 -12.76 -5.16
CA PHE A 345 -18.43 -13.98 -5.03
C PHE A 345 -19.40 -14.16 -6.21
N GLU A 346 -19.88 -13.06 -6.81
CA GLU A 346 -20.74 -13.06 -7.99
C GLU A 346 -20.53 -11.78 -8.82
N LYS A 347 -21.05 -11.71 -10.05
CA LYS A 347 -21.01 -10.50 -10.88
C LYS A 347 -21.53 -9.29 -10.08
N ARG A 348 -20.65 -8.30 -9.87
CA ARG A 348 -20.90 -7.07 -9.07
C ARG A 348 -21.12 -7.29 -7.57
N ILE A 349 -20.92 -8.51 -7.06
CA ILE A 349 -21.03 -8.84 -5.64
C ILE A 349 -19.64 -9.15 -5.10
N ASN A 350 -19.04 -8.15 -4.45
CA ASN A 350 -17.71 -8.23 -3.86
C ASN A 350 -17.81 -8.17 -2.33
N GLY A 351 -17.09 -9.06 -1.66
CA GLY A 351 -17.07 -9.16 -0.22
C GLY A 351 -18.24 -9.93 0.37
N ILE A 352 -17.97 -10.56 1.52
CA ILE A 352 -18.89 -11.46 2.19
C ILE A 352 -20.21 -10.80 2.59
N ILE A 353 -20.20 -9.52 3.01
CA ILE A 353 -21.41 -8.81 3.43
C ILE A 353 -22.43 -8.73 2.27
N LEU A 354 -21.96 -8.35 1.08
CA LEU A 354 -22.82 -8.27 -0.11
C LEU A 354 -23.17 -9.66 -0.62
N ALA A 355 -22.25 -10.62 -0.53
CA ALA A 355 -22.51 -12.01 -0.89
C ALA A 355 -23.64 -12.61 -0.06
N THR A 356 -23.65 -12.37 1.25
CA THR A 356 -24.69 -12.89 2.14
C THR A 356 -26.03 -12.26 1.86
N LYS A 357 -26.10 -10.93 1.67
CA LYS A 357 -27.35 -10.27 1.25
C LYS A 357 -27.89 -10.78 -0.09
N TYR A 358 -26.99 -11.22 -0.97
CA TYR A 358 -27.36 -11.70 -2.29
C TYR A 358 -27.82 -13.17 -2.28
N PHE A 359 -27.06 -14.06 -1.64
CA PHE A 359 -27.34 -15.50 -1.64
C PHE A 359 -28.25 -15.94 -0.50
N PHE A 360 -28.23 -15.23 0.63
CA PHE A 360 -28.98 -15.56 1.84
C PHE A 360 -29.70 -14.29 2.36
N PRO A 361 -30.67 -13.74 1.60
CA PRO A 361 -31.32 -12.47 1.94
C PRO A 361 -32.02 -12.49 3.30
N ASP A 362 -32.56 -13.64 3.70
CA ASP A 362 -33.32 -13.84 4.94
C ASP A 362 -32.43 -14.25 6.14
N LYS A 363 -31.09 -14.20 5.98
CA LYS A 363 -30.15 -14.67 7.00
C LYS A 363 -29.85 -13.61 8.05
N GLU A 364 -30.61 -13.66 9.15
CA GLU A 364 -30.48 -12.71 10.26
C GLU A 364 -29.30 -13.01 11.21
N ASP A 365 -28.99 -14.29 11.42
CA ASP A 365 -27.97 -14.75 12.36
C ASP A 365 -26.53 -14.40 11.94
N LYS A 366 -26.34 -14.14 10.64
CA LYS A 366 -25.06 -13.79 10.00
C LYS A 366 -23.93 -14.77 10.35
N ALA A 367 -24.28 -16.03 10.63
CA ALA A 367 -23.39 -17.13 10.96
C ALA A 367 -23.57 -18.25 9.94
N TYR A 368 -22.49 -18.85 9.46
CA TYR A 368 -22.57 -19.79 8.33
C TYR A 368 -22.38 -21.23 8.78
N SER A 369 -23.24 -22.13 8.32
CA SER A 369 -22.98 -23.57 8.39
C SER A 369 -21.76 -23.94 7.52
N ASN A 370 -21.21 -25.14 7.69
CA ASN A 370 -20.10 -25.60 6.85
C ASN A 370 -20.52 -25.70 5.37
N GLU A 371 -21.78 -26.05 5.10
CA GLU A 371 -22.38 -26.17 3.77
C GLU A 371 -22.59 -24.81 3.10
N GLU A 372 -23.10 -23.82 3.85
CA GLU A 372 -23.21 -22.44 3.37
C GLU A 372 -21.82 -21.84 3.09
N ALA A 373 -20.86 -22.09 3.98
CA ALA A 373 -19.47 -21.73 3.78
C ALA A 373 -18.89 -22.39 2.53
N PHE A 374 -19.12 -23.69 2.34
CA PHE A 374 -18.71 -24.44 1.15
C PHE A 374 -19.27 -23.83 -0.13
N PHE A 375 -20.57 -23.54 -0.13
CA PHE A 375 -21.22 -22.87 -1.25
C PHE A 375 -20.50 -21.54 -1.56
N LEU A 376 -20.37 -20.65 -0.57
CA LEU A 376 -19.73 -19.35 -0.76
C LEU A 376 -18.29 -19.44 -1.27
N ILE A 377 -17.48 -20.37 -0.78
CA ILE A 377 -16.09 -20.52 -1.21
C ILE A 377 -16.00 -21.12 -2.62
N GLU A 378 -16.87 -22.06 -3.00
CA GLU A 378 -16.92 -22.58 -4.37
C GLU A 378 -17.14 -21.44 -5.39
N ARG A 379 -18.00 -20.47 -5.02
CA ARG A 379 -18.33 -19.31 -5.85
C ARG A 379 -17.13 -18.46 -6.23
N LEU A 380 -16.13 -18.36 -5.36
CA LEU A 380 -14.93 -17.53 -5.58
C LEU A 380 -14.14 -17.94 -6.83
N SER A 381 -14.16 -19.24 -7.10
CA SER A 381 -13.45 -19.86 -8.20
C SER A 381 -14.27 -19.85 -9.52
N ASN A 382 -15.51 -19.36 -9.51
CA ASN A 382 -16.48 -19.51 -10.60
C ASN A 382 -16.96 -18.17 -11.14
N ILE A 383 -16.27 -17.69 -12.18
CA ILE A 383 -16.50 -16.37 -12.78
C ILE A 383 -17.74 -16.33 -13.69
N SER A 384 -18.16 -17.48 -14.23
CA SER A 384 -19.23 -17.58 -15.23
C SER A 384 -20.64 -17.68 -14.65
N SER A 385 -20.76 -17.63 -13.32
CA SER A 385 -22.02 -17.80 -12.61
C SER A 385 -22.72 -19.15 -12.85
N THR A 386 -22.05 -20.14 -13.44
CA THR A 386 -22.64 -21.44 -13.85
C THR A 386 -22.25 -22.55 -12.89
N TYR A 387 -23.20 -23.34 -12.40
CA TYR A 387 -22.91 -24.46 -11.50
C TYR A 387 -22.35 -25.67 -12.26
N ARG A 388 -21.19 -26.18 -11.84
CA ARG A 388 -20.59 -27.40 -12.43
C ARG A 388 -20.62 -28.52 -11.40
N LYS A 389 -21.61 -29.42 -11.52
CA LYS A 389 -21.84 -30.52 -10.56
C LYS A 389 -20.59 -31.37 -10.32
N GLU A 390 -19.83 -31.70 -11.36
CA GLU A 390 -18.57 -32.46 -11.25
C GLU A 390 -17.54 -31.75 -10.37
N ARG A 391 -17.39 -30.43 -10.54
CA ARG A 391 -16.46 -29.61 -9.75
C ARG A 391 -16.88 -29.61 -8.28
N ILE A 392 -18.16 -29.32 -8.02
CA ILE A 392 -18.73 -29.27 -6.67
C ILE A 392 -18.49 -30.62 -5.96
N ARG A 393 -18.79 -31.73 -6.63
CA ARG A 393 -18.56 -33.08 -6.10
C ARG A 393 -17.09 -33.37 -5.81
N ASN A 394 -16.18 -32.94 -6.70
CA ASN A 394 -14.74 -33.12 -6.49
C ASN A 394 -14.21 -32.28 -5.32
N LEU A 395 -14.71 -31.06 -5.13
CA LEU A 395 -14.33 -30.21 -4.00
C LEU A 395 -14.86 -30.78 -2.69
N TYR A 396 -16.12 -31.23 -2.67
CA TYR A 396 -16.73 -31.91 -1.52
C TYR A 396 -15.88 -33.10 -1.07
N LYS A 397 -15.56 -34.03 -1.98
CA LYS A 397 -14.73 -35.22 -1.68
C LYS A 397 -13.33 -34.89 -1.15
N ARG A 398 -12.79 -33.71 -1.48
CA ARG A 398 -11.44 -33.32 -1.05
C ARG A 398 -11.41 -32.85 0.40
N ILE A 399 -12.51 -32.26 0.87
CA ILE A 399 -12.58 -31.63 2.20
C ILE A 399 -13.48 -32.41 3.16
N SER A 400 -14.24 -33.39 2.68
CA SER A 400 -15.11 -34.24 3.50
C SER A 400 -14.38 -34.96 4.63
N ASP A 401 -13.07 -35.18 4.46
CA ASP A 401 -12.23 -35.86 5.46
C ASP A 401 -11.77 -34.91 6.57
N SER A 402 -11.78 -33.59 6.33
CA SER A 402 -11.28 -32.57 7.26
C SER A 402 -12.38 -31.67 7.83
N ILE A 403 -13.52 -31.57 7.15
CA ILE A 403 -14.68 -30.76 7.53
C ILE A 403 -15.93 -31.60 7.39
N GLU A 404 -16.70 -31.70 8.48
CA GLU A 404 -18.01 -32.35 8.48
C GLU A 404 -18.99 -31.55 7.61
N LEU A 405 -19.49 -32.20 6.56
CA LEU A 405 -20.37 -31.61 5.55
C LEU A 405 -21.47 -32.60 5.20
N ASN A 406 -22.71 -32.12 5.12
CA ASN A 406 -23.82 -32.90 4.59
C ASN A 406 -24.06 -32.60 3.11
N TRP A 407 -23.88 -33.62 2.25
CA TRP A 407 -24.07 -33.49 0.80
C TRP A 407 -25.50 -33.11 0.39
N GLU A 408 -26.52 -33.59 1.10
CA GLU A 408 -27.92 -33.29 0.79
C GLU A 408 -28.24 -31.81 1.06
N ILE A 409 -27.74 -31.27 2.17
CA ILE A 409 -27.89 -29.84 2.51
C ILE A 409 -27.20 -28.97 1.45
N ILE A 410 -25.99 -29.36 1.02
CA ILE A 410 -25.28 -28.64 -0.05
C ILE A 410 -26.12 -28.62 -1.33
N LEU A 411 -26.66 -29.77 -1.75
CA LEU A 411 -27.50 -29.85 -2.95
C LEU A 411 -28.74 -28.98 -2.84
N ASN A 412 -29.42 -28.99 -1.68
CA ASN A 412 -30.58 -28.14 -1.43
C ASN A 412 -30.25 -26.65 -1.59
N ILE A 413 -29.11 -26.20 -1.07
CA ILE A 413 -28.65 -24.82 -1.24
C ILE A 413 -28.46 -24.50 -2.74
N TYR A 414 -27.79 -25.35 -3.50
CA TYR A 414 -27.59 -25.09 -4.94
C TYR A 414 -28.91 -25.07 -5.72
N ASP A 415 -29.83 -26.00 -5.42
CA ASP A 415 -31.13 -26.08 -6.09
C ASP A 415 -32.00 -24.87 -5.77
N GLU A 416 -32.00 -24.38 -4.54
CA GLU A 416 -32.69 -23.15 -4.13
C GLU A 416 -32.17 -21.93 -4.90
N GLN A 417 -30.84 -21.80 -5.02
CA GLN A 417 -30.22 -20.70 -5.74
C GLN A 417 -30.51 -20.75 -7.24
N GLU A 418 -30.55 -21.94 -7.85
CA GLU A 418 -30.99 -22.09 -9.24
C GLU A 418 -32.45 -21.68 -9.43
N ARG A 419 -33.35 -22.04 -8.51
CA ARG A 419 -34.77 -21.64 -8.56
C ARG A 419 -34.92 -20.12 -8.47
N ASN A 420 -34.27 -19.48 -7.49
CA ASN A 420 -34.32 -18.03 -7.28
C ASN A 420 -33.81 -17.26 -8.51
N ARG A 421 -32.76 -17.76 -9.15
CA ARG A 421 -32.23 -17.19 -10.40
C ARG A 421 -33.21 -17.30 -11.56
N ARG A 422 -33.88 -18.45 -11.74
CA ARG A 422 -34.90 -18.65 -12.80
C ARG A 422 -36.09 -17.72 -12.62
N ILE A 423 -36.58 -17.55 -11.38
CA ILE A 423 -37.68 -16.63 -11.05
C ILE A 423 -37.29 -15.18 -11.39
N THR A 424 -36.08 -14.77 -11.00
CA THR A 424 -35.58 -13.41 -11.26
C THR A 424 -35.45 -13.14 -12.75
N GLN A 425 -34.99 -14.12 -13.55
CA GLN A 425 -34.94 -13.99 -15.00
C GLN A 425 -36.34 -13.90 -15.62
N TYR A 426 -37.29 -14.72 -15.17
CA TYR A 426 -38.67 -14.70 -15.67
C TYR A 426 -39.36 -13.34 -15.47
N ASN A 427 -39.20 -12.73 -14.28
CA ASN A 427 -39.78 -11.42 -13.94
C ASN A 427 -39.18 -10.23 -14.70
N VAL A 428 -38.01 -10.41 -15.33
CA VAL A 428 -37.36 -9.38 -16.17
C VAL A 428 -37.85 -9.45 -17.62
N TYR A 429 -38.44 -10.57 -18.05
CA TYR A 429 -39.01 -10.72 -19.41
C TYR A 429 -40.54 -10.51 -19.45
N THR A 430 -41.21 -10.40 -18.30
CA THR A 430 -42.65 -10.15 -18.19
C THR A 430 -43.01 -8.72 -17.76
N LYS A 431 -42.00 -7.86 -17.59
CA LYS A 431 -42.12 -6.40 -17.49
C LYS A 431 -41.39 -5.77 -18.68
#